data_AF-J4TEB8-F1
#
_entry.id   AF-J4TEB8-F1
#
_cell.length_a   1.000
_cell.length_b   1.000
_cell.length_c   1.000
_cell.angle_alpha   90.00
_cell.angle_beta   90.00
_cell.angle_gamma   90.00
#
_symmetry.space_group_name_H-M   'P 1'
#
loop_
_entity.id
_entity.type
_entity.pdbx_description
1 polymer ?
#
loop_
_entity_poly.entity_id
_entity_poly.type
_entity_poly.pdbx_seq_one_letter_code
_entity_poly.pdbx_strand_id
1 'polypeptide(L)'
;MPRNPSTGVYSKPAGTTPSVGQVIDPAPWNALTTDLGNEITNSLPRDGSAPMIAPLKAAGGTVSAPGVGFASTPQTGLYLKGGGLLGFAQNGVEVAFDQDLVYAAKSGDYTALASDDNAVHRFTAAATLTLTAAATLGANWHYCVIADGGDVTIDPNASETIDGAATLVIKDGYSVEIICSGAAFFTNKLFARIQSKADSSAVGDFIVGLTLSNNAGSPNTHVDFAAGSARTAASFVSSASSWTKRVTGTFAAGTGAGGLDAGAVAANATYFAYALRKDADLSFDVVLSISATIGGVTTTLLTGYTIVKCIGVVLTDAGSLIRQFVMYPRDEYTFVAPAKDAVNGAISTTSALLALTVPNGVKVKAKLRFELTSSATTNAALIHDPAQGILTAGISGDGGNLGAVQVASNYAIGSQDVWTNTSKQVRQVAGAAGNIWVWTDGFLFPCGRSA
;
A
#
# COMPACT_ATOMS: atom_id res chain seq x y z
N MET A 1 -72.06 -35.67 -30.85
CA MET A 1 -71.38 -34.53 -30.18
C MET A 1 -70.22 -35.10 -29.39
N PRO A 2 -69.01 -35.13 -29.96
CA PRO A 2 -67.86 -35.76 -29.32
C PRO A 2 -67.24 -34.79 -28.31
N ARG A 3 -67.19 -35.22 -27.05
CA ARG A 3 -66.83 -34.45 -25.83
C ARG A 3 -67.59 -33.15 -25.60
N ASN A 4 -67.99 -32.93 -24.35
CA ASN A 4 -68.35 -31.58 -23.95
C ASN A 4 -67.09 -30.67 -24.07
N PRO A 5 -67.14 -29.60 -24.87
CA PRO A 5 -65.97 -28.76 -25.14
C PRO A 5 -65.42 -28.04 -23.90
N SER A 6 -66.20 -27.97 -22.82
CA SER A 6 -65.79 -27.37 -21.53
C SER A 6 -65.24 -28.37 -20.51
N THR A 7 -65.56 -29.67 -20.63
CA THR A 7 -65.17 -30.69 -19.64
C THR A 7 -64.34 -31.84 -20.21
N GLY A 8 -64.26 -31.99 -21.54
CA GLY A 8 -63.55 -33.09 -22.20
C GLY A 8 -64.19 -34.47 -21.98
N VAL A 9 -65.34 -34.53 -21.31
CA VAL A 9 -66.04 -35.79 -20.99
C VAL A 9 -66.81 -36.27 -22.21
N TYR A 10 -66.52 -37.49 -22.65
CA TYR A 10 -67.31 -38.20 -23.64
C TYR A 10 -68.64 -38.66 -23.03
N SER A 11 -69.75 -38.44 -23.74
CA SER A 11 -71.06 -38.97 -23.37
C SER A 11 -71.62 -39.81 -24.51
N LYS A 12 -72.06 -41.02 -24.19
CA LYS A 12 -72.68 -41.96 -25.13
C LYS A 12 -73.91 -41.32 -25.81
N PRO A 13 -74.05 -41.38 -27.15
CA PRO A 13 -75.23 -40.87 -27.84
C PRO A 13 -76.52 -41.57 -27.38
N ALA A 14 -77.61 -40.81 -27.22
CA ALA A 14 -78.91 -41.35 -26.80
C ALA A 14 -79.45 -42.37 -27.81
N GLY A 15 -80.13 -43.43 -27.32
CA GLY A 15 -80.71 -44.47 -28.18
C GLY A 15 -79.72 -45.54 -28.70
N THR A 16 -78.44 -45.48 -28.31
CA THR A 16 -77.41 -46.44 -28.75
C THR A 16 -77.17 -47.58 -27.75
N THR A 17 -78.08 -47.81 -26.80
CA THR A 17 -77.98 -48.87 -25.78
C THR A 17 -78.71 -50.14 -26.25
N PRO A 18 -77.97 -51.23 -26.54
CA PRO A 18 -78.60 -52.51 -26.86
C PRO A 18 -79.42 -53.02 -25.68
N SER A 19 -80.59 -53.58 -25.97
CA SER A 19 -81.44 -54.26 -24.99
C SER A 19 -81.49 -55.75 -25.31
N VAL A 20 -81.52 -56.59 -24.27
CA VAL A 20 -81.53 -58.05 -24.43
C VAL A 20 -82.76 -58.48 -25.24
N GLY A 21 -82.54 -59.30 -26.27
CA GLY A 21 -83.60 -59.85 -27.10
C GLY A 21 -84.15 -58.92 -28.20
N GLN A 22 -83.57 -57.73 -28.39
CA GLN A 22 -83.94 -56.80 -29.47
C GLN A 22 -82.90 -56.81 -30.61
N VAL A 23 -83.35 -56.65 -31.86
CA VAL A 23 -82.46 -56.44 -33.01
C VAL A 23 -81.86 -55.04 -32.91
N ILE A 24 -80.53 -54.93 -33.07
CA ILE A 24 -79.82 -53.65 -33.02
C ILE A 24 -80.10 -52.87 -34.31
N ASP A 25 -80.58 -51.63 -34.19
CA ASP A 25 -80.69 -50.73 -35.32
C ASP A 25 -79.27 -50.33 -35.80
N PRO A 26 -78.91 -50.64 -37.06
CA PRO A 26 -77.58 -50.35 -37.58
C PRO A 26 -77.26 -48.85 -37.64
N ALA A 27 -78.25 -47.96 -37.76
CA ALA A 27 -78.02 -46.53 -37.86
C ALA A 27 -77.41 -45.91 -36.56
N PRO A 28 -78.05 -46.02 -35.38
CA PRO A 28 -77.47 -45.53 -34.13
C PRO A 28 -76.19 -46.27 -33.73
N TRP A 29 -76.03 -47.54 -34.10
CA TRP A 29 -74.82 -48.29 -33.80
C TRP A 29 -73.60 -47.84 -34.63
N ASN A 30 -73.79 -47.58 -35.93
CA ASN A 30 -72.74 -47.04 -36.79
C ASN A 30 -72.35 -45.61 -36.38
N ALA A 31 -73.33 -44.81 -35.93
CA ALA A 31 -73.06 -43.47 -35.39
C ALA A 31 -72.19 -43.54 -34.11
N LEU A 32 -72.51 -44.46 -33.18
CA LEU A 32 -71.69 -44.71 -31.99
C LEU A 32 -70.25 -45.11 -32.36
N THR A 33 -70.09 -46.01 -33.34
CA THR A 33 -68.78 -46.51 -33.75
C THR A 33 -67.92 -45.42 -34.40
N THR A 34 -68.51 -44.59 -35.26
CA THR A 34 -67.84 -43.41 -35.85
C THR A 34 -67.44 -42.39 -34.79
N ASP A 35 -68.33 -42.12 -33.82
CA ASP A 35 -68.05 -41.20 -32.72
C ASP A 35 -66.88 -41.69 -31.85
N LEU A 36 -66.82 -42.98 -31.55
CA LEU A 36 -65.69 -43.59 -30.82
C LEU A 36 -64.37 -43.52 -31.62
N GLY A 37 -64.42 -43.75 -32.93
CA GLY A 37 -63.25 -43.63 -33.81
C GLY A 37 -62.69 -42.21 -33.84
N ASN A 38 -63.56 -41.20 -33.98
CA ASN A 38 -63.16 -39.80 -33.88
C ASN A 38 -62.57 -39.47 -32.50
N GLU A 39 -63.16 -40.05 -31.45
CA GLU A 39 -62.74 -39.78 -30.08
C GLU A 39 -61.36 -40.35 -29.72
N ILE A 40 -61.07 -41.54 -30.23
CA ILE A 40 -59.74 -42.17 -30.13
C ILE A 40 -58.74 -41.38 -30.97
N THR A 41 -59.11 -41.00 -32.19
CA THR A 41 -58.25 -40.20 -33.10
C THR A 41 -57.91 -38.83 -32.52
N ASN A 42 -58.86 -38.21 -31.83
CA ASN A 42 -58.68 -36.91 -31.16
C ASN A 42 -58.05 -37.03 -29.76
N SER A 43 -57.71 -38.24 -29.30
CA SER A 43 -57.01 -38.45 -28.03
C SER A 43 -55.49 -38.44 -28.23
N LEU A 44 -54.76 -37.97 -27.22
CA LEU A 44 -53.29 -38.00 -27.27
C LEU A 44 -52.80 -39.44 -27.05
N PRO A 45 -52.10 -40.05 -28.02
CA PRO A 45 -51.61 -41.41 -27.87
C PRO A 45 -50.38 -41.42 -26.96
N ARG A 46 -50.34 -42.38 -26.02
CA ARG A 46 -49.29 -42.46 -24.98
C ARG A 46 -47.90 -42.81 -25.52
N ASP A 47 -47.85 -43.38 -26.71
CA ASP A 47 -46.61 -43.70 -27.42
C ASP A 47 -46.04 -42.50 -28.20
N GLY A 48 -46.73 -41.35 -28.19
CA GLY A 48 -46.30 -40.14 -28.89
C GLY A 48 -46.50 -40.20 -30.42
N SER A 49 -47.27 -41.17 -30.92
CA SER A 49 -47.51 -41.34 -32.36
C SER A 49 -48.23 -40.18 -33.05
N ALA A 50 -48.89 -39.29 -32.30
CA ALA A 50 -49.52 -38.07 -32.82
C ALA A 50 -49.28 -36.85 -31.88
N PRO A 51 -49.05 -35.64 -32.44
CA PRO A 51 -48.85 -34.42 -31.65
C PRO A 51 -50.16 -33.79 -31.17
N MET A 52 -50.10 -32.92 -30.15
CA MET A 52 -51.21 -32.03 -29.82
C MET A 52 -51.39 -30.97 -30.92
N ILE A 53 -52.63 -30.73 -31.34
CA ILE A 53 -52.97 -29.68 -32.32
C ILE A 53 -53.30 -28.32 -31.68
N ALA A 54 -53.27 -28.24 -30.35
CA ALA A 54 -53.49 -27.03 -29.56
C ALA A 54 -52.56 -27.01 -28.33
N PRO A 55 -52.26 -25.84 -27.72
CA PRO A 55 -51.41 -25.76 -26.53
C PRO A 55 -51.97 -26.55 -25.33
N LEU A 56 -51.08 -27.11 -24.51
CA LEU A 56 -51.43 -27.73 -23.24
C LEU A 56 -51.95 -26.68 -22.25
N LYS A 57 -53.17 -26.87 -21.75
CA LYS A 57 -53.75 -26.05 -20.68
C LYS A 57 -53.64 -26.79 -19.35
N ALA A 58 -52.69 -26.38 -18.50
CA ALA A 58 -52.52 -26.92 -17.16
C ALA A 58 -53.26 -26.08 -16.11
N ALA A 59 -53.59 -26.68 -14.96
CA ALA A 59 -54.01 -25.92 -13.78
C ALA A 59 -52.84 -25.04 -13.29
N GLY A 60 -53.12 -23.91 -12.64
CA GLY A 60 -52.05 -23.01 -12.15
C GLY A 60 -51.09 -23.70 -11.18
N GLY A 61 -51.58 -24.63 -10.34
CA GLY A 61 -50.76 -25.34 -9.37
C GLY A 61 -50.15 -24.43 -8.30
N THR A 62 -49.27 -24.99 -7.48
CA THR A 62 -48.47 -24.30 -6.46
C THR A 62 -47.07 -24.91 -6.44
N VAL A 63 -46.12 -24.29 -5.71
CA VAL A 63 -44.77 -24.83 -5.55
C VAL A 63 -44.75 -26.26 -4.96
N SER A 64 -45.73 -26.60 -4.10
CA SER A 64 -45.85 -27.93 -3.49
C SER A 64 -46.72 -28.91 -4.30
N ALA A 65 -47.45 -28.42 -5.30
CA ALA A 65 -48.28 -29.20 -6.20
C ALA A 65 -48.33 -28.54 -7.60
N PRO A 66 -47.31 -28.75 -8.45
CA PRO A 66 -47.20 -28.11 -9.74
C PRO A 66 -48.33 -28.51 -10.70
N GLY A 67 -48.72 -27.59 -11.59
CA GLY A 67 -49.76 -27.84 -12.59
C GLY A 67 -49.36 -28.86 -13.65
N VAL A 68 -48.07 -28.90 -13.96
CA VAL A 68 -47.44 -29.96 -14.77
C VAL A 68 -46.38 -30.61 -13.90
N GLY A 69 -46.60 -31.85 -13.47
CA GLY A 69 -45.70 -32.55 -12.55
C GLY A 69 -45.38 -33.98 -12.98
N PHE A 70 -44.37 -34.57 -12.35
CA PHE A 70 -43.95 -35.95 -12.60
C PHE A 70 -44.68 -36.93 -11.66
N ALA A 71 -45.20 -38.03 -12.19
CA ALA A 71 -45.97 -39.00 -11.39
C ALA A 71 -45.18 -39.61 -10.22
N SER A 72 -43.88 -39.89 -10.43
CA SER A 72 -42.97 -40.40 -9.39
C SER A 72 -42.47 -39.34 -8.43
N THR A 73 -42.66 -38.05 -8.75
CA THR A 73 -42.20 -36.93 -7.91
C THR A 73 -43.20 -35.78 -8.02
N PRO A 74 -44.37 -35.90 -7.36
CA PRO A 74 -45.50 -34.99 -7.56
C PRO A 74 -45.22 -33.52 -7.20
N GLN A 75 -44.13 -33.26 -6.48
CA GLN A 75 -43.72 -31.92 -6.04
C GLN A 75 -42.65 -31.29 -6.96
N THR A 76 -42.32 -31.93 -8.09
CA THR A 76 -41.38 -31.41 -9.09
C THR A 76 -42.13 -31.13 -10.39
N GLY A 77 -41.96 -29.94 -10.97
CA GLY A 77 -42.72 -29.55 -12.16
C GLY A 77 -42.81 -28.04 -12.43
N LEU A 78 -43.78 -27.66 -13.26
CA LEU A 78 -44.09 -26.27 -13.62
C LEU A 78 -45.37 -25.80 -12.92
N TYR A 79 -45.35 -24.60 -12.37
CA TYR A 79 -46.51 -23.95 -11.75
C TYR A 79 -46.57 -22.46 -12.10
N LEU A 80 -47.71 -21.83 -11.86
CA LEU A 80 -47.90 -20.39 -12.05
C LEU A 80 -47.62 -19.68 -10.73
N LYS A 81 -46.53 -18.89 -10.67
CA LYS A 81 -46.08 -18.20 -9.45
C LYS A 81 -46.99 -17.02 -9.05
N GLY A 82 -47.94 -16.66 -9.92
CA GLY A 82 -48.73 -15.44 -9.83
C GLY A 82 -48.18 -14.35 -10.78
N GLY A 83 -48.99 -13.33 -11.10
CA GLY A 83 -48.57 -12.22 -11.97
C GLY A 83 -48.21 -12.60 -13.42
N GLY A 84 -48.57 -13.81 -13.87
CA GLY A 84 -48.21 -14.32 -15.20
C GLY A 84 -46.82 -14.96 -15.30
N LEU A 85 -46.09 -15.11 -14.18
CA LEU A 85 -44.75 -15.70 -14.15
C LEU A 85 -44.80 -17.23 -14.06
N LEU A 86 -43.93 -17.88 -14.83
CA LEU A 86 -43.70 -19.32 -14.76
C LEU A 86 -42.75 -19.64 -13.59
N GLY A 87 -43.14 -20.59 -12.75
CA GLY A 87 -42.30 -21.11 -11.67
C GLY A 87 -41.91 -22.57 -11.92
N PHE A 88 -40.71 -22.92 -11.47
CA PHE A 88 -40.19 -24.28 -11.48
C PHE A 88 -40.13 -24.76 -10.04
N ALA A 89 -40.70 -25.93 -9.77
CA ALA A 89 -40.63 -26.59 -8.48
C ALA A 89 -39.71 -27.80 -8.56
N GLN A 90 -38.86 -27.98 -7.56
CA GLN A 90 -38.07 -29.19 -7.36
C GLN A 90 -38.28 -29.65 -5.92
N ASN A 91 -38.92 -30.82 -5.78
CA ASN A 91 -39.23 -31.41 -4.46
C ASN A 91 -39.95 -30.43 -3.50
N GLY A 92 -40.88 -29.64 -4.03
CA GLY A 92 -41.67 -28.69 -3.25
C GLY A 92 -40.99 -27.36 -2.95
N VAL A 93 -39.81 -27.11 -3.51
CA VAL A 93 -39.04 -25.86 -3.37
C VAL A 93 -38.99 -25.14 -4.71
N GLU A 94 -39.06 -23.82 -4.69
CA GLU A 94 -38.91 -23.01 -5.90
C GLU A 94 -37.46 -23.02 -6.39
N VAL A 95 -37.27 -23.19 -7.69
CA VAL A 95 -36.00 -22.98 -8.38
C VAL A 95 -36.04 -21.64 -9.10
N ALA A 96 -35.12 -20.73 -8.74
CA ALA A 96 -34.90 -19.47 -9.42
C ALA A 96 -33.70 -19.55 -10.35
N PHE A 97 -33.70 -18.74 -11.40
CA PHE A 97 -32.59 -18.58 -12.35
C PHE A 97 -32.20 -17.11 -12.37
N ASP A 98 -30.91 -16.84 -12.55
CA ASP A 98 -30.44 -15.48 -12.79
C ASP A 98 -30.93 -14.98 -14.16
N GLN A 99 -30.96 -13.65 -14.31
CA GLN A 99 -31.20 -13.02 -15.60
C GLN A 99 -30.05 -13.31 -16.57
N ASP A 100 -30.28 -13.07 -17.86
CA ASP A 100 -29.25 -13.25 -18.89
C ASP A 100 -28.03 -12.37 -18.61
N LEU A 101 -26.83 -12.88 -18.89
CA LEU A 101 -25.60 -12.11 -18.72
C LEU A 101 -25.45 -11.14 -19.89
N VAL A 102 -25.76 -9.86 -19.65
CA VAL A 102 -25.71 -8.81 -20.67
C VAL A 102 -24.41 -8.03 -20.58
N TYR A 103 -23.62 -8.02 -21.66
CA TYR A 103 -22.47 -7.14 -21.79
C TYR A 103 -22.84 -5.82 -22.50
N ALA A 104 -22.41 -4.68 -21.95
CA ALA A 104 -22.52 -3.39 -22.64
C ALA A 104 -21.34 -2.45 -22.35
N ALA A 105 -20.94 -1.67 -23.34
CA ALA A 105 -20.00 -0.56 -23.15
C ALA A 105 -20.76 0.72 -22.79
N LYS A 106 -20.22 1.50 -21.85
CA LYS A 106 -20.75 2.80 -21.42
C LYS A 106 -19.66 3.86 -21.60
N SER A 107 -19.96 4.95 -22.29
CA SER A 107 -18.99 6.04 -22.57
C SER A 107 -19.17 7.26 -21.65
N GLY A 108 -19.91 7.10 -20.55
CA GLY A 108 -20.25 8.16 -19.60
C GLY A 108 -21.15 7.62 -18.49
N ASP A 109 -21.77 8.54 -17.75
CA ASP A 109 -22.59 8.23 -16.58
C ASP A 109 -23.75 7.26 -16.91
N TYR A 110 -24.09 6.41 -15.95
CA TYR A 110 -25.15 5.41 -16.08
C TYR A 110 -25.88 5.18 -14.76
N THR A 111 -27.18 4.89 -14.83
CA THR A 111 -27.96 4.47 -13.66
C THR A 111 -28.27 2.99 -13.79
N ALA A 112 -27.75 2.16 -12.87
CA ALA A 112 -28.03 0.74 -12.84
C ALA A 112 -29.48 0.46 -12.43
N LEU A 113 -30.18 -0.36 -13.20
CA LEU A 113 -31.58 -0.72 -13.04
C LEU A 113 -31.72 -2.21 -12.66
N ALA A 114 -32.93 -2.63 -12.25
CA ALA A 114 -33.22 -4.03 -11.95
C ALA A 114 -33.05 -4.97 -13.17
N SER A 115 -33.06 -4.43 -14.39
CA SER A 115 -32.75 -5.17 -15.63
C SER A 115 -31.26 -5.40 -15.85
N ASP A 116 -30.40 -4.73 -15.09
CA ASP A 116 -28.93 -4.90 -15.16
C ASP A 116 -28.46 -6.01 -14.18
N ASP A 117 -29.37 -6.78 -13.62
CA ASP A 117 -29.02 -7.94 -12.81
C ASP A 117 -28.23 -8.95 -13.64
N ASN A 118 -27.11 -9.43 -13.10
CA ASN A 118 -26.13 -10.28 -13.79
C ASN A 118 -25.46 -9.62 -15.02
N ALA A 119 -25.57 -8.30 -15.18
CA ALA A 119 -24.93 -7.60 -16.30
C ALA A 119 -23.43 -7.34 -16.06
N VAL A 120 -22.70 -7.16 -17.16
CA VAL A 120 -21.29 -6.73 -17.20
C VAL A 120 -21.19 -5.44 -18.00
N HIS A 121 -21.01 -4.31 -17.33
CA HIS A 121 -20.80 -3.04 -18.03
C HIS A 121 -19.34 -2.59 -17.98
N ARG A 122 -18.80 -2.29 -19.15
CA ARG A 122 -17.46 -1.73 -19.34
C ARG A 122 -17.55 -0.24 -19.61
N PHE A 123 -17.00 0.57 -18.72
CA PHE A 123 -16.93 2.01 -18.88
C PHE A 123 -15.65 2.39 -19.62
N THR A 124 -15.79 3.05 -20.76
CA THR A 124 -14.67 3.43 -21.64
C THR A 124 -14.20 4.87 -21.44
N ALA A 125 -14.66 5.52 -20.38
CA ALA A 125 -14.34 6.88 -19.97
C ALA A 125 -14.60 7.01 -18.46
N ALA A 126 -14.09 8.09 -17.85
CA ALA A 126 -14.47 8.42 -16.48
C ALA A 126 -15.98 8.67 -16.39
N ALA A 127 -16.62 8.08 -15.39
CA ALA A 127 -18.08 8.08 -15.27
C ALA A 127 -18.55 7.93 -13.82
N THR A 128 -19.76 8.38 -13.55
CA THR A 128 -20.52 8.07 -12.34
C THR A 128 -21.56 7.01 -12.66
N LEU A 129 -21.49 5.90 -11.94
CA LEU A 129 -22.46 4.84 -11.98
C LEU A 129 -23.36 4.95 -10.73
N THR A 130 -24.54 5.53 -10.93
CA THR A 130 -25.55 5.61 -9.88
C THR A 130 -26.24 4.25 -9.72
N LEU A 131 -26.36 3.74 -8.51
CA LEU A 131 -27.17 2.54 -8.25
C LEU A 131 -28.59 2.95 -7.91
N THR A 132 -29.59 2.37 -8.57
CA THR A 132 -30.98 2.49 -8.12
C THR A 132 -31.10 1.97 -6.69
N ALA A 133 -32.06 2.49 -5.91
CA ALA A 133 -32.27 2.10 -4.51
C ALA A 133 -32.18 0.58 -4.29
N ALA A 134 -31.42 0.17 -3.27
CA ALA A 134 -31.18 -1.22 -2.92
C ALA A 134 -32.50 -2.00 -2.70
N ALA A 135 -33.50 -1.34 -2.12
CA ALA A 135 -34.83 -1.91 -1.93
C ALA A 135 -35.57 -2.21 -3.25
N THR A 136 -35.30 -1.44 -4.31
CA THR A 136 -35.87 -1.63 -5.65
C THR A 136 -35.11 -2.69 -6.44
N LEU A 137 -33.78 -2.70 -6.34
CA LEU A 137 -32.94 -3.72 -6.98
C LEU A 137 -33.15 -5.11 -6.35
N GLY A 138 -33.41 -5.15 -5.03
CA GLY A 138 -33.71 -6.37 -4.30
C GLY A 138 -32.46 -7.13 -3.86
N ALA A 139 -32.66 -8.08 -2.95
CA ALA A 139 -31.58 -8.94 -2.47
C ALA A 139 -31.09 -9.88 -3.59
N ASN A 140 -29.79 -10.10 -3.64
CA ASN A 140 -29.06 -10.91 -4.64
C ASN A 140 -28.91 -10.27 -6.02
N TRP A 141 -29.42 -9.04 -6.23
CA TRP A 141 -29.07 -8.29 -7.43
C TRP A 141 -27.55 -8.13 -7.48
N HIS A 142 -26.93 -8.51 -8.58
CA HIS A 142 -25.48 -8.49 -8.72
C HIS A 142 -25.07 -7.94 -10.09
N TYR A 143 -23.91 -7.28 -10.12
CA TYR A 143 -23.53 -6.47 -11.25
C TYR A 143 -22.02 -6.28 -11.33
N CYS A 144 -21.46 -6.53 -12.51
CA CYS A 144 -20.03 -6.40 -12.77
C CYS A 144 -19.74 -5.07 -13.48
N VAL A 145 -18.78 -4.33 -12.93
CA VAL A 145 -18.33 -3.05 -13.46
C VAL A 145 -16.85 -3.14 -13.81
N ILE A 146 -16.50 -2.76 -15.04
CA ILE A 146 -15.12 -2.68 -15.53
C ILE A 146 -14.82 -1.22 -15.86
N ALA A 147 -13.80 -0.65 -15.22
CA ALA A 147 -13.26 0.68 -15.54
C ALA A 147 -12.11 0.54 -16.55
N ASP A 148 -12.30 1.00 -17.79
CA ASP A 148 -11.35 0.79 -18.89
C ASP A 148 -11.35 1.95 -19.88
N GLY A 149 -10.93 3.11 -19.38
CA GLY A 149 -10.87 4.40 -20.05
C GLY A 149 -10.98 5.59 -19.09
N GLY A 150 -11.09 5.34 -17.79
CA GLY A 150 -11.13 6.34 -16.72
C GLY A 150 -11.72 5.80 -15.43
N ASP A 151 -11.55 6.55 -14.33
CA ASP A 151 -12.09 6.17 -13.01
C ASP A 151 -13.63 6.13 -13.04
N VAL A 152 -14.23 5.09 -12.47
CA VAL A 152 -15.68 4.93 -12.33
C VAL A 152 -16.08 5.12 -10.87
N THR A 153 -16.92 6.11 -10.60
CA THR A 153 -17.46 6.35 -9.26
C THR A 153 -18.80 5.63 -9.11
N ILE A 154 -18.87 4.63 -8.24
CA ILE A 154 -20.12 3.99 -7.82
C ILE A 154 -20.80 4.85 -6.77
N ASP A 155 -22.03 5.26 -7.05
CA ASP A 155 -22.83 6.17 -6.22
C ASP A 155 -24.19 5.54 -5.89
N PRO A 156 -24.30 4.79 -4.77
CA PRO A 156 -25.57 4.35 -4.21
C PRO A 156 -26.59 5.48 -4.01
N ASN A 157 -27.88 5.14 -4.10
CA ASN A 157 -28.92 6.16 -4.00
C ASN A 157 -29.01 6.76 -2.58
N ALA A 158 -28.99 8.09 -2.50
CA ALA A 158 -29.21 8.86 -1.27
C ALA A 158 -28.24 8.52 -0.11
N SER A 159 -28.72 7.79 0.91
CA SER A 159 -27.95 7.44 2.11
C SER A 159 -27.57 5.95 2.18
N GLU A 160 -27.79 5.21 1.10
CA GLU A 160 -27.34 3.84 0.98
C GLU A 160 -25.81 3.79 0.92
N THR A 161 -25.23 2.66 1.31
CA THR A 161 -23.77 2.50 1.36
C THR A 161 -23.31 1.37 0.48
N ILE A 162 -22.11 1.52 -0.09
CA ILE A 162 -21.33 0.45 -0.71
C ILE A 162 -20.11 0.16 0.17
N ASP A 163 -20.00 -1.08 0.65
CA ASP A 163 -18.97 -1.50 1.62
C ASP A 163 -18.89 -0.62 2.89
N GLY A 164 -20.00 0.02 3.27
CA GLY A 164 -20.08 0.93 4.42
C GLY A 164 -19.66 2.38 4.12
N ALA A 165 -19.32 2.71 2.87
CA ALA A 165 -19.05 4.07 2.41
C ALA A 165 -20.19 4.61 1.53
N ALA A 166 -20.32 5.94 1.42
CA ALA A 166 -21.34 6.57 0.58
C ALA A 166 -21.06 6.39 -0.92
N THR A 167 -19.80 6.26 -1.33
CA THR A 167 -19.39 5.99 -2.72
C THR A 167 -18.17 5.08 -2.74
N LEU A 168 -17.93 4.43 -3.88
CA LEU A 168 -16.72 3.65 -4.16
C LEU A 168 -16.14 4.07 -5.51
N VAL A 169 -14.86 4.45 -5.56
CA VAL A 169 -14.19 4.74 -6.83
C VAL A 169 -13.42 3.50 -7.28
N ILE A 170 -13.76 2.97 -8.45
CA ILE A 170 -13.01 1.94 -9.16
C ILE A 170 -12.01 2.65 -10.05
N LYS A 171 -10.72 2.38 -9.84
CA LYS A 171 -9.67 2.98 -10.68
C LYS A 171 -9.64 2.37 -12.07
N ASP A 172 -9.25 3.19 -13.04
CA ASP A 172 -9.01 2.72 -14.40
C ASP A 172 -8.11 1.47 -14.43
N GLY A 173 -8.49 0.47 -15.24
CA GLY A 173 -7.84 -0.83 -15.34
C GLY A 173 -8.30 -1.90 -14.34
N TYR A 174 -9.26 -1.58 -13.46
CA TYR A 174 -9.82 -2.53 -12.49
C TYR A 174 -11.28 -2.88 -12.77
N SER A 175 -11.73 -3.98 -12.14
CA SER A 175 -13.13 -4.40 -12.14
C SER A 175 -13.59 -4.79 -10.75
N VAL A 176 -14.89 -4.71 -10.53
CA VAL A 176 -15.53 -5.12 -9.29
C VAL A 176 -16.88 -5.76 -9.55
N GLU A 177 -17.21 -6.77 -8.77
CA GLU A 177 -18.55 -7.33 -8.67
C GLU A 177 -19.25 -6.69 -7.46
N ILE A 178 -20.45 -6.17 -7.70
CA ILE A 178 -21.32 -5.53 -6.71
C ILE A 178 -22.47 -6.49 -6.43
N ILE A 179 -22.82 -6.67 -5.15
CA ILE A 179 -23.97 -7.47 -4.71
C ILE A 179 -24.85 -6.62 -3.79
N CYS A 180 -26.15 -6.62 -4.03
CA CYS A 180 -27.17 -5.95 -3.23
C CYS A 180 -27.74 -6.89 -2.16
N SER A 181 -27.84 -6.42 -0.92
CA SER A 181 -28.53 -7.13 0.17
C SER A 181 -30.04 -6.83 0.26
N GLY A 182 -30.55 -5.94 -0.59
CA GLY A 182 -31.87 -5.33 -0.47
C GLY A 182 -31.90 -4.08 0.42
N ALA A 183 -30.78 -3.71 1.04
CA ALA A 183 -30.64 -2.48 1.85
C ALA A 183 -29.30 -1.75 1.67
N ALA A 184 -28.24 -2.48 1.30
CA ALA A 184 -26.92 -1.92 1.06
C ALA A 184 -26.20 -2.72 -0.04
N PHE A 185 -25.09 -2.17 -0.52
CA PHE A 185 -24.26 -2.78 -1.54
C PHE A 185 -22.92 -3.24 -0.96
N PHE A 186 -22.41 -4.34 -1.48
CA PHE A 186 -21.14 -4.93 -1.09
C PHE A 186 -20.34 -5.27 -2.34
N THR A 187 -19.02 -5.25 -2.22
CA THR A 187 -18.16 -5.78 -3.27
C THR A 187 -17.43 -7.04 -2.83
N ASN A 188 -16.73 -7.69 -3.77
CA ASN A 188 -15.76 -8.73 -3.45
C ASN A 188 -14.55 -8.24 -2.62
N LYS A 189 -14.46 -6.93 -2.32
CA LYS A 189 -13.43 -6.25 -1.50
C LYS A 189 -11.99 -6.40 -2.00
N LEU A 190 -11.78 -6.90 -3.21
CA LEU A 190 -10.44 -7.09 -3.77
C LEU A 190 -9.74 -5.74 -3.98
N PHE A 191 -10.48 -4.77 -4.55
CA PHE A 191 -9.96 -3.42 -4.80
C PHE A 191 -9.62 -2.67 -3.49
N ALA A 192 -10.53 -2.69 -2.51
CA ALA A 192 -10.30 -2.07 -1.20
C ALA A 192 -9.07 -2.67 -0.48
N ARG A 193 -8.83 -3.98 -0.62
CA ARG A 193 -7.66 -4.64 -0.02
C ARG A 193 -6.34 -4.30 -0.72
N ILE A 194 -6.33 -4.13 -2.04
CA ILE A 194 -5.13 -3.71 -2.79
C ILE A 194 -4.73 -2.28 -2.39
N GLN A 195 -5.71 -1.37 -2.24
CA GLN A 195 -5.45 -0.01 -1.75
C GLN A 195 -4.89 0.00 -0.31
N SER A 196 -5.37 -0.88 0.58
CA SER A 196 -4.84 -1.00 1.95
C SER A 196 -3.42 -1.59 2.05
N LYS A 197 -2.98 -2.38 1.06
CA LYS A 197 -1.60 -2.89 0.99
C LYS A 197 -0.62 -1.84 0.46
N ALA A 198 -1.13 -0.79 -0.18
CA ALA A 198 -0.35 0.37 -0.60
C ALA A 198 -0.11 1.38 0.55
N ASP A 199 -0.64 1.15 1.76
CA ASP A 199 -0.30 1.94 2.94
C ASP A 199 1.14 1.66 3.40
N SER A 200 2.05 2.31 2.67
CA SER A 200 3.47 2.50 2.91
C SER A 200 3.78 3.17 4.28
N SER A 201 2.80 3.32 5.16
CA SER A 201 2.98 3.87 6.52
C SER A 201 3.23 2.79 7.57
N ALA A 202 2.86 1.52 7.33
CA ALA A 202 3.03 0.43 8.30
C ALA A 202 4.48 -0.07 8.41
N VAL A 203 5.31 0.20 7.40
CA VAL A 203 6.75 -0.08 7.42
C VAL A 203 7.47 1.22 7.81
N GLY A 204 7.99 1.26 9.04
CA GLY A 204 8.70 2.41 9.57
C GLY A 204 9.95 2.78 8.76
N ASP A 205 10.52 3.93 9.10
CA ASP A 205 11.77 4.42 8.54
C ASP A 205 12.95 3.49 8.87
N PHE A 206 13.80 3.19 7.88
CA PHE A 206 14.98 2.36 8.10
C PHE A 206 16.13 2.66 7.14
N ILE A 207 17.32 2.23 7.55
CA ILE A 207 18.47 2.01 6.68
C ILE A 207 19.01 0.61 6.97
N VAL A 208 19.19 -0.20 5.94
CA VAL A 208 19.82 -1.52 6.01
C VAL A 208 20.99 -1.53 5.03
N GLY A 209 22.18 -1.88 5.50
CA GLY A 209 23.40 -1.76 4.69
C GLY A 209 23.72 -0.31 4.36
N LEU A 210 24.06 -0.02 3.09
CA LEU A 210 24.45 1.33 2.64
C LEU A 210 25.57 1.95 3.50
N THR A 211 26.43 1.14 4.12
CA THR A 211 27.55 1.63 4.93
C THR A 211 28.52 2.38 4.04
N LEU A 212 28.99 3.52 4.52
CA LEU A 212 29.95 4.36 3.82
C LEU A 212 31.38 3.91 4.13
N SER A 213 32.26 3.95 3.14
CA SER A 213 33.70 3.75 3.33
C SER A 213 34.50 4.59 2.36
N ASN A 214 35.76 4.86 2.70
CA ASN A 214 36.72 5.37 1.71
C ASN A 214 36.90 4.35 0.59
N ASN A 215 36.96 4.82 -0.67
CA ASN A 215 37.22 3.94 -1.80
C ASN A 215 38.65 3.36 -1.76
N ALA A 216 38.80 2.09 -2.13
CA ALA A 216 40.10 1.40 -2.05
C ALA A 216 41.18 1.99 -3.00
N GLY A 217 40.80 2.43 -4.20
CA GLY A 217 41.74 2.99 -5.18
C GLY A 217 41.88 4.52 -5.11
N SER A 218 40.89 5.22 -4.56
CA SER A 218 40.88 6.69 -4.48
C SER A 218 40.29 7.19 -3.16
N PRO A 219 40.91 6.85 -2.01
CA PRO A 219 40.32 7.06 -0.68
C PRO A 219 40.10 8.53 -0.30
N ASN A 220 40.86 9.44 -0.92
CA ASN A 220 40.82 10.87 -0.61
C ASN A 220 39.74 11.64 -1.41
N THR A 221 39.13 11.03 -2.42
CA THR A 221 38.19 11.73 -3.32
C THR A 221 36.92 10.94 -3.60
N HIS A 222 36.91 9.63 -3.34
CA HIS A 222 35.78 8.75 -3.61
C HIS A 222 35.28 8.08 -2.33
N VAL A 223 33.96 7.94 -2.26
CA VAL A 223 33.22 7.28 -1.17
C VAL A 223 32.48 6.11 -1.78
N ASP A 224 32.66 4.94 -1.19
CA ASP A 224 31.90 3.75 -1.52
C ASP A 224 30.71 3.61 -0.57
N PHE A 225 29.61 3.10 -1.10
CA PHE A 225 28.36 2.81 -0.42
C PHE A 225 28.08 1.33 -0.64
N ALA A 226 28.03 0.54 0.44
CA ALA A 226 27.70 -0.88 0.33
C ALA A 226 26.29 -1.09 -0.24
N ALA A 227 26.01 -2.30 -0.74
CA ALA A 227 24.64 -2.69 -1.09
C ALA A 227 23.69 -2.52 0.11
N GLY A 228 22.41 -2.25 -0.16
CA GLY A 228 21.44 -2.00 0.90
C GLY A 228 20.20 -1.26 0.45
N SER A 229 19.44 -0.76 1.41
CA SER A 229 18.19 -0.05 1.18
C SER A 229 17.92 1.02 2.22
N ALA A 230 17.17 2.05 1.81
CA ALA A 230 16.75 3.15 2.66
C ALA A 230 15.26 3.44 2.46
N ARG A 231 14.60 3.80 3.56
CA ARG A 231 13.19 4.16 3.57
C ARG A 231 12.91 5.35 4.48
N THR A 232 12.11 6.27 3.98
CA THR A 232 11.49 7.35 4.75
C THR A 232 10.04 7.49 4.32
N ALA A 233 9.10 7.29 5.24
CA ALA A 233 7.67 7.29 4.94
C ALA A 233 7.34 6.38 3.71
N ALA A 234 6.72 6.95 2.68
CA ALA A 234 6.37 6.21 1.47
C ALA A 234 7.52 6.03 0.47
N SER A 235 8.65 6.71 0.67
CA SER A 235 9.80 6.67 -0.23
C SER A 235 10.75 5.54 0.16
N PHE A 236 11.05 4.65 -0.79
CA PHE A 236 11.93 3.50 -0.61
C PHE A 236 12.85 3.37 -1.82
N VAL A 237 14.12 3.03 -1.57
CA VAL A 237 15.08 2.69 -2.62
C VAL A 237 16.06 1.62 -2.13
N SER A 238 16.52 0.79 -3.06
CA SER A 238 17.49 -0.28 -2.78
C SER A 238 18.49 -0.46 -3.90
N SER A 239 19.68 -0.94 -3.56
CA SER A 239 20.64 -1.45 -4.53
C SER A 239 21.26 -2.77 -4.04
N ALA A 240 21.38 -3.74 -4.95
CA ALA A 240 22.06 -5.01 -4.69
C ALA A 240 23.59 -4.94 -4.90
N SER A 241 24.08 -3.85 -5.51
CA SER A 241 25.50 -3.61 -5.78
C SER A 241 26.03 -2.46 -4.93
N SER A 242 27.35 -2.43 -4.71
CA SER A 242 28.01 -1.26 -4.15
C SER A 242 28.02 -0.10 -5.15
N TRP A 243 28.01 1.12 -4.65
CA TRP A 243 28.06 2.36 -5.42
C TRP A 243 29.27 3.19 -5.01
N THR A 244 29.81 3.97 -5.94
CA THR A 244 30.87 4.93 -5.65
C THR A 244 30.42 6.31 -6.11
N LYS A 245 30.64 7.35 -5.30
CA LYS A 245 30.55 8.76 -5.73
C LYS A 245 31.83 9.48 -5.38
N ARG A 246 32.17 10.53 -6.14
CA ARG A 246 33.32 11.38 -5.83
C ARG A 246 32.92 12.78 -5.40
N VAL A 247 33.61 13.33 -4.41
CA VAL A 247 33.39 14.70 -3.93
C VAL A 247 33.94 15.75 -4.90
N THR A 248 34.81 15.38 -5.85
CA THR A 248 35.49 16.32 -6.76
C THR A 248 34.69 16.68 -8.01
N GLY A 249 33.38 16.41 -8.04
CA GLY A 249 32.53 16.73 -9.17
C GLY A 249 31.07 16.87 -8.75
N THR A 250 30.35 17.71 -9.49
CA THR A 250 28.90 17.86 -9.35
C THR A 250 28.17 16.57 -9.71
N PHE A 251 26.95 16.43 -9.20
CA PHE A 251 26.12 15.26 -9.37
C PHE A 251 25.96 14.93 -10.85
N ALA A 252 26.27 13.68 -11.18
CA ALA A 252 25.90 13.03 -12.42
C ALA A 252 25.46 11.61 -12.08
N ALA A 253 24.51 11.08 -12.86
CA ALA A 253 23.93 9.77 -12.60
C ALA A 253 24.98 8.65 -12.76
N GLY A 254 24.91 7.64 -11.89
CA GLY A 254 25.71 6.43 -11.98
C GLY A 254 26.89 6.35 -10.99
N THR A 255 27.46 5.15 -10.92
CA THR A 255 28.62 4.82 -10.08
C THR A 255 29.92 5.41 -10.64
N GLY A 256 30.81 5.85 -9.76
CA GLY A 256 32.06 6.57 -10.08
C GLY A 256 31.87 8.04 -10.48
N ALA A 257 30.63 8.49 -10.64
CA ALA A 257 30.32 9.86 -11.04
C ALA A 257 30.45 10.87 -9.89
N GLY A 258 30.40 12.15 -10.23
CA GLY A 258 30.38 13.25 -9.24
C GLY A 258 29.17 13.14 -8.32
N GLY A 259 29.36 13.50 -7.06
CA GLY A 259 28.34 13.39 -6.02
C GLY A 259 27.75 14.71 -5.55
N LEU A 260 28.39 15.86 -5.80
CA LEU A 260 27.96 17.12 -5.16
C LEU A 260 26.64 17.66 -5.75
N ASP A 261 25.66 17.98 -4.91
CA ASP A 261 24.40 18.60 -5.35
C ASP A 261 24.60 19.99 -5.98
N ALA A 262 25.68 20.68 -5.61
CA ALA A 262 26.11 21.94 -6.19
C ALA A 262 27.61 22.20 -5.97
N GLY A 263 28.19 23.08 -6.80
CA GLY A 263 29.50 23.66 -6.58
C GLY A 263 30.68 22.69 -6.67
N ALA A 264 31.77 23.03 -5.98
CA ALA A 264 33.00 22.26 -5.91
C ALA A 264 33.31 21.85 -4.46
N VAL A 265 34.21 20.88 -4.30
CA VAL A 265 34.62 20.42 -2.97
C VAL A 265 35.27 21.55 -2.18
N ALA A 266 34.75 21.81 -0.98
CA ALA A 266 35.25 22.82 -0.07
C ALA A 266 36.15 22.20 1.01
N ALA A 267 37.09 22.99 1.51
CA ALA A 267 37.95 22.60 2.63
C ALA A 267 37.17 22.62 3.95
N ASN A 268 37.48 21.70 4.86
CA ASN A 268 36.86 21.59 6.19
C ASN A 268 35.33 21.52 6.17
N ALA A 269 34.76 20.89 5.13
CA ALA A 269 33.33 20.88 4.86
C ALA A 269 32.66 19.60 5.36
N THR A 270 31.34 19.67 5.50
CA THR A 270 30.45 18.55 5.83
C THR A 270 29.57 18.27 4.63
N TYR A 271 29.59 17.03 4.15
CA TYR A 271 28.74 16.55 3.07
C TYR A 271 27.86 15.40 3.57
N PHE A 272 26.56 15.66 3.69
CA PHE A 272 25.55 14.66 3.99
C PHE A 272 25.26 13.85 2.73
N ALA A 273 25.36 12.54 2.84
CA ALA A 273 25.02 11.62 1.76
C ALA A 273 23.53 11.29 1.82
N TYR A 274 22.82 11.51 0.72
CA TYR A 274 21.41 11.20 0.57
C TYR A 274 21.20 10.12 -0.48
N ALA A 275 20.46 9.08 -0.11
CA ALA A 275 19.98 8.09 -1.06
C ALA A 275 18.94 8.73 -1.99
N LEU A 276 19.12 8.53 -3.28
CA LEU A 276 18.22 8.96 -4.33
C LEU A 276 17.50 7.77 -4.94
N ARG A 277 16.25 7.98 -5.32
CA ARG A 277 15.48 7.09 -6.18
C ARG A 277 15.17 7.80 -7.47
N LYS A 278 15.57 7.22 -8.60
CA LYS A 278 15.17 7.74 -9.91
C LYS A 278 13.68 7.49 -10.14
N ASP A 279 12.94 8.51 -10.55
CA ASP A 279 11.48 8.46 -10.61
C ASP A 279 10.97 7.55 -11.75
N ALA A 280 11.76 7.42 -12.83
CA ALA A 280 11.38 6.66 -14.02
C ALA A 280 11.49 5.13 -13.87
N ASP A 281 12.51 4.65 -13.15
CA ASP A 281 12.84 3.22 -13.06
C ASP A 281 13.12 2.73 -11.63
N LEU A 282 12.94 3.61 -10.64
CA LEU A 282 13.13 3.34 -9.21
C LEU A 282 14.58 2.96 -8.82
N SER A 283 15.54 3.18 -9.71
CA SER A 283 16.96 2.86 -9.45
C SER A 283 17.58 3.76 -8.39
N PHE A 284 18.60 3.21 -7.71
CA PHE A 284 19.35 3.88 -6.66
C PHE A 284 20.44 4.80 -7.23
N ASP A 285 20.68 5.94 -6.58
CA ASP A 285 21.91 6.73 -6.72
C ASP A 285 22.16 7.47 -5.37
N VAL A 286 23.26 8.22 -5.26
CA VAL A 286 23.59 9.01 -4.07
C VAL A 286 24.01 10.41 -4.47
N VAL A 287 23.51 11.40 -3.73
CA VAL A 287 24.00 12.78 -3.78
C VAL A 287 24.64 13.17 -2.44
N LEU A 288 25.64 14.03 -2.52
CA LEU A 288 26.37 14.63 -1.40
C LEU A 288 25.98 16.11 -1.34
N SER A 289 25.45 16.55 -0.21
CA SER A 289 24.99 17.93 -0.02
C SER A 289 25.57 18.54 1.25
N ILE A 290 25.81 19.85 1.24
CA ILE A 290 26.15 20.59 2.47
C ILE A 290 24.93 20.81 3.39
N SER A 291 23.72 20.48 2.93
CA SER A 291 22.51 20.62 3.72
C SER A 291 22.29 19.44 4.67
N ALA A 292 22.09 19.76 5.94
CA ALA A 292 21.71 18.81 7.00
C ALA A 292 20.26 18.30 6.90
N THR A 293 19.44 18.87 6.02
CA THR A 293 18.03 18.48 5.83
C THR A 293 17.71 18.24 4.37
N ILE A 294 16.75 17.34 4.09
CA ILE A 294 16.29 17.05 2.73
C ILE A 294 15.79 18.31 2.04
N GLY A 295 15.02 19.15 2.73
CA GLY A 295 14.45 20.38 2.17
C GLY A 295 15.48 21.45 1.77
N GLY A 296 16.73 21.35 2.24
CA GLY A 296 17.82 22.25 1.88
C GLY A 296 18.77 21.69 0.81
N VAL A 297 18.58 20.46 0.33
CA VAL A 297 19.40 19.89 -0.74
C VAL A 297 19.13 20.64 -2.05
N THR A 298 20.18 21.01 -2.78
CA THR A 298 20.03 21.70 -4.06
C THR A 298 19.54 20.71 -5.13
N THR A 299 18.37 20.98 -5.73
CA THR A 299 17.70 20.02 -6.63
C THR A 299 17.94 20.26 -8.11
N THR A 300 18.66 21.31 -8.49
CA THR A 300 18.87 21.70 -9.91
C THR A 300 19.48 20.56 -10.76
N LEU A 301 20.37 19.76 -10.18
CA LEU A 301 20.99 18.60 -10.85
C LEU A 301 20.24 17.28 -10.60
N LEU A 302 19.17 17.29 -9.80
CA LEU A 302 18.46 16.12 -9.31
C LEU A 302 17.07 15.94 -9.95
N THR A 303 16.82 16.61 -11.09
CA THR A 303 15.56 16.46 -11.83
C THR A 303 15.31 15.00 -12.19
N GLY A 304 14.13 14.49 -11.84
CA GLY A 304 13.76 13.08 -12.01
C GLY A 304 14.28 12.14 -10.92
N TYR A 305 14.71 12.69 -9.78
CA TYR A 305 15.05 11.93 -8.58
C TYR A 305 14.25 12.38 -7.36
N THR A 306 13.75 11.41 -6.62
CA THR A 306 13.25 11.57 -5.25
C THR A 306 14.40 11.42 -4.27
N ILE A 307 14.60 12.40 -3.37
CA ILE A 307 15.52 12.29 -2.23
C ILE A 307 14.85 11.48 -1.13
N VAL A 308 15.42 10.32 -0.79
CA VAL A 308 14.77 9.36 0.12
C VAL A 308 15.18 9.56 1.56
N LYS A 309 16.48 9.54 1.88
CA LYS A 309 16.97 9.60 3.26
C LYS A 309 18.43 9.99 3.32
N CYS A 310 18.84 10.70 4.38
CA CYS A 310 20.26 10.82 4.71
C CYS A 310 20.77 9.45 5.18
N ILE A 311 21.83 8.95 4.54
CA ILE A 311 22.40 7.63 4.81
C ILE A 311 23.77 7.67 5.48
N GLY A 312 24.37 8.86 5.60
CA GLY A 312 25.65 9.06 6.26
C GLY A 312 26.21 10.46 5.99
N VAL A 313 27.45 10.67 6.43
CA VAL A 313 28.16 11.95 6.29
C VAL A 313 29.62 11.72 5.93
N VAL A 314 30.17 12.65 5.16
CA VAL A 314 31.56 12.66 4.68
C VAL A 314 32.14 14.03 5.02
N LEU A 315 33.31 14.05 5.66
CA LEU A 315 34.01 15.29 6.00
C LEU A 315 35.23 15.46 5.11
N THR A 316 35.55 16.72 4.78
CA THR A 316 36.81 17.06 4.12
C THR A 316 37.77 17.76 5.08
N ASP A 317 39.07 17.65 4.81
CA ASP A 317 40.12 18.35 5.55
C ASP A 317 40.45 19.73 4.93
N ALA A 318 41.50 20.38 5.46
CA ALA A 318 41.93 21.69 4.99
C ALA A 318 42.43 21.70 3.53
N GLY A 319 42.78 20.53 2.97
CA GLY A 319 43.18 20.35 1.57
C GLY A 319 42.02 19.95 0.66
N SER A 320 40.77 20.01 1.13
CA SER A 320 39.57 19.53 0.41
C SER A 320 39.62 18.03 0.09
N LEU A 321 40.40 17.25 0.82
CA LEU A 321 40.44 15.79 0.70
C LEU A 321 39.48 15.16 1.71
N ILE A 322 38.91 14.01 1.38
CA ILE A 322 38.09 13.25 2.32
C ILE A 322 38.95 12.89 3.53
N ARG A 323 38.47 13.28 4.72
CA ARG A 323 39.02 12.80 5.99
C ARG A 323 38.67 11.32 6.12
N GLN A 324 39.67 10.47 6.01
CA GLN A 324 39.46 9.03 6.03
C GLN A 324 38.84 8.54 7.35
N PHE A 325 37.89 7.63 7.24
CA PHE A 325 37.07 7.14 8.33
C PHE A 325 36.75 5.65 8.19
N VAL A 326 36.45 5.04 9.32
CA VAL A 326 35.81 3.73 9.43
C VAL A 326 34.41 3.97 9.97
N MET A 327 33.41 3.44 9.27
CA MET A 327 32.02 3.45 9.72
C MET A 327 31.66 2.08 10.28
N TYR A 328 31.25 2.03 11.54
CA TYR A 328 30.74 0.87 12.24
C TYR A 328 29.20 0.82 12.17
N PRO A 329 28.57 -0.33 12.50
CA PRO A 329 27.12 -0.41 12.65
C PRO A 329 26.58 0.69 13.57
N ARG A 330 25.30 1.05 13.40
CA ARG A 330 24.62 2.11 14.19
C ARG A 330 25.21 3.52 14.00
N ASP A 331 25.75 3.80 12.81
CA ASP A 331 26.15 5.15 12.39
C ASP A 331 27.32 5.75 13.18
N GLU A 332 28.19 4.87 13.64
CA GLU A 332 29.35 5.23 14.43
C GLU A 332 30.58 5.41 13.51
N TYR A 333 31.18 6.60 13.56
CA TYR A 333 32.36 6.96 12.79
C TYR A 333 33.60 7.00 13.69
N THR A 334 34.72 6.53 13.16
CA THR A 334 36.06 6.70 13.72
C THR A 334 36.99 7.15 12.60
N PHE A 335 37.70 8.26 12.78
CA PHE A 335 38.71 8.70 11.84
C PHE A 335 39.92 7.77 11.86
N VAL A 336 40.51 7.52 10.69
CA VAL A 336 41.77 6.77 10.59
C VAL A 336 42.90 7.53 11.28
N ALA A 337 42.95 8.84 11.10
CA ALA A 337 43.83 9.75 11.83
C ALA A 337 42.98 10.70 12.69
N PRO A 338 43.14 10.68 14.03
CA PRO A 338 42.43 11.59 14.92
C PRO A 338 42.63 13.05 14.52
N ALA A 339 41.56 13.84 14.55
CA ALA A 339 41.67 15.27 14.31
C ALA A 339 42.24 15.96 15.55
N LYS A 340 43.19 16.88 15.36
CA LYS A 340 43.82 17.66 16.44
C LYS A 340 43.12 19.01 16.54
N ASP A 341 42.02 19.06 17.30
CA ASP A 341 41.16 20.24 17.38
C ASP A 341 41.70 21.31 18.34
N ALA A 342 42.52 20.91 19.32
CA ALA A 342 43.34 21.82 20.10
C ALA A 342 44.74 21.22 20.31
N VAL A 343 45.77 22.04 20.11
CA VAL A 343 47.16 21.68 20.42
C VAL A 343 47.76 22.81 21.22
N ASN A 344 48.05 22.55 22.50
CA ASN A 344 48.53 23.56 23.44
C ASN A 344 47.58 24.77 23.55
N GLY A 345 46.27 24.52 23.42
CA GLY A 345 45.25 25.57 23.46
C GLY A 345 45.07 26.11 24.86
N ALA A 346 44.86 27.42 25.03
CA ALA A 346 44.61 27.99 26.35
C ALA A 346 43.25 27.53 26.90
N ILE A 347 43.22 27.18 28.19
CA ILE A 347 41.98 26.93 28.95
C ILE A 347 42.01 27.72 30.25
N SER A 348 40.85 28.16 30.72
CA SER A 348 40.73 29.02 31.90
C SER A 348 39.50 28.67 32.74
N THR A 349 39.31 29.41 33.83
CA THR A 349 38.12 29.36 34.68
C THR A 349 36.86 29.90 34.00
N THR A 350 37.00 30.59 32.86
CA THR A 350 35.88 31.05 32.06
C THR A 350 35.52 30.00 31.02
N SER A 351 34.27 29.53 31.05
CA SER A 351 33.75 28.59 30.05
C SER A 351 33.80 29.19 28.64
N ALA A 352 34.38 28.43 27.71
CA ALA A 352 34.49 28.82 26.30
C ALA A 352 34.00 27.71 25.38
N LEU A 353 33.62 28.07 24.15
CA LEU A 353 33.29 27.11 23.10
C LEU A 353 34.57 26.69 22.37
N LEU A 354 34.74 25.39 22.19
CA LEU A 354 35.80 24.77 21.41
C LEU A 354 35.19 24.16 20.16
N ALA A 355 35.66 24.57 18.98
CA ALA A 355 35.27 23.96 17.72
C ALA A 355 35.97 22.60 17.52
N LEU A 356 35.25 21.63 17.00
CA LEU A 356 35.71 20.27 16.75
C LEU A 356 35.63 19.90 15.27
N THR A 357 36.37 18.89 14.87
CA THR A 357 36.29 18.29 13.53
C THR A 357 35.22 17.20 13.51
N VAL A 358 33.97 17.63 13.38
CA VAL A 358 32.77 16.79 13.31
C VAL A 358 31.75 17.43 12.35
N PRO A 359 30.64 16.74 11.99
CA PRO A 359 29.62 17.32 11.12
C PRO A 359 29.08 18.67 11.62
N ASN A 360 29.01 19.64 10.71
CA ASN A 360 28.38 20.93 10.93
C ASN A 360 26.89 20.89 10.53
N GLY A 361 26.05 21.70 11.18
CA GLY A 361 24.62 21.78 10.91
C GLY A 361 23.75 20.79 11.69
N VAL A 362 24.36 19.80 12.37
CA VAL A 362 23.69 18.79 13.19
C VAL A 362 24.39 18.62 14.53
N LYS A 363 23.66 18.15 15.54
CA LYS A 363 24.28 17.67 16.78
C LYS A 363 24.80 16.25 16.55
N VAL A 364 26.03 15.99 16.96
CA VAL A 364 26.60 14.64 17.00
C VAL A 364 27.19 14.38 18.37
N LYS A 365 27.40 13.11 18.70
CA LYS A 365 28.16 12.74 19.89
C LYS A 365 29.62 12.56 19.49
N ALA A 366 30.47 13.53 19.79
CA ALA A 366 31.90 13.50 19.44
C ALA A 366 32.66 12.58 20.41
N LYS A 367 33.56 11.76 19.89
CA LYS A 367 34.45 10.88 20.68
C LYS A 367 35.75 11.61 20.93
N LEU A 368 35.98 12.02 22.17
CA LEU A 368 37.09 12.90 22.51
C LEU A 368 38.11 12.20 23.39
N ARG A 369 39.38 12.47 23.10
CA ARG A 369 40.50 12.29 24.02
C ARG A 369 41.12 13.65 24.28
N PHE A 370 41.54 13.88 25.51
CA PHE A 370 42.05 15.18 25.89
C PHE A 370 43.10 15.10 26.99
N GLU A 371 43.98 16.09 26.99
CA GLU A 371 45.06 16.25 27.97
C GLU A 371 45.06 17.69 28.48
N LEU A 372 45.32 17.87 29.77
CA LEU A 372 45.43 19.16 30.45
C LEU A 372 46.77 19.26 31.17
N THR A 373 47.41 20.43 31.08
CA THR A 373 48.48 20.82 31.99
C THR A 373 48.17 22.18 32.61
N SER A 374 48.64 22.40 33.84
CA SER A 374 48.46 23.64 34.58
C SER A 374 49.54 23.80 35.64
N SER A 375 49.96 25.03 35.92
CA SER A 375 50.85 25.32 37.06
C SER A 375 50.14 25.16 38.41
N ALA A 376 48.81 25.14 38.44
CA ALA A 376 48.02 24.86 39.63
C ALA A 376 47.96 23.35 39.91
N THR A 377 48.22 22.98 41.18
CA THR A 377 47.99 21.62 41.66
C THR A 377 46.52 21.39 41.93
N THR A 378 46.10 20.13 41.84
CA THR A 378 44.71 19.66 41.98
C THR A 378 43.73 20.29 40.98
N ASN A 379 44.21 20.81 39.84
CA ASN A 379 43.36 21.40 38.80
C ASN A 379 42.64 20.33 37.98
N ALA A 380 41.35 20.51 37.74
CA ALA A 380 40.53 19.65 36.87
C ALA A 380 39.99 20.47 35.69
N ALA A 381 39.65 19.80 34.60
CA ALA A 381 38.93 20.40 33.48
C ALA A 381 37.68 19.59 33.13
N LEU A 382 36.74 20.30 32.51
CA LEU A 382 35.48 19.77 32.07
C LEU A 382 35.28 20.16 30.60
N ILE A 383 35.03 19.15 29.77
CA ILE A 383 34.49 19.31 28.42
C ILE A 383 33.08 18.74 28.39
N HIS A 384 32.09 19.55 28.00
CA HIS A 384 30.67 19.18 28.13
C HIS A 384 29.79 19.70 26.99
N ASP A 385 28.55 19.22 26.96
CA ASP A 385 27.56 19.62 25.96
C ASP A 385 27.20 21.10 26.15
N PRO A 386 27.37 21.95 25.11
CA PRO A 386 26.99 23.35 25.19
C PRO A 386 25.55 23.61 25.62
N ALA A 387 24.63 22.66 25.40
CA ALA A 387 23.23 22.75 25.81
C ALA A 387 23.01 22.72 27.33
N GLN A 388 23.98 22.23 28.10
CA GLN A 388 23.93 22.28 29.57
C GLN A 388 24.23 23.69 30.13
N GLY A 389 24.60 24.63 29.26
CA GLY A 389 24.95 25.99 29.67
C GLY A 389 26.39 26.11 30.19
N ILE A 390 26.63 27.11 31.02
CA ILE A 390 27.94 27.38 31.62
C ILE A 390 28.06 26.52 32.89
N LEU A 391 29.08 25.66 32.91
CA LEU A 391 29.47 24.88 34.07
C LEU A 391 30.84 25.34 34.57
N THR A 392 31.19 24.93 35.78
CA THR A 392 32.47 25.19 36.45
C THR A 392 33.21 23.88 36.71
N ALA A 393 34.52 23.84 36.45
CA ALA A 393 35.30 22.63 36.67
C ALA A 393 35.85 22.55 38.11
N GLY A 394 35.87 21.34 38.68
CA GLY A 394 36.49 21.04 39.97
C GLY A 394 35.55 20.37 40.97
N ILE A 395 36.11 19.88 42.09
CA ILE A 395 35.38 19.12 43.12
C ILE A 395 34.30 19.96 43.82
N SER A 396 34.53 21.26 43.97
CA SER A 396 33.57 22.21 44.54
C SER A 396 32.65 22.83 43.47
N GLY A 397 32.82 22.43 42.20
CA GLY A 397 32.00 22.85 41.06
C GLY A 397 31.19 21.68 40.49
N ASP A 398 31.08 21.61 39.18
CA ASP A 398 30.27 20.61 38.45
C ASP A 398 31.08 19.36 38.06
N GLY A 399 32.22 19.14 38.71
CA GLY A 399 33.11 18.03 38.45
C GLY A 399 34.07 18.27 37.28
N GLY A 400 34.61 17.19 36.73
CA GLY A 400 35.54 17.21 35.61
C GLY A 400 35.58 15.83 34.93
N ASN A 401 35.91 15.81 33.65
CA ASN A 401 36.11 14.57 32.90
C ASN A 401 37.57 14.35 32.47
N LEU A 402 38.45 15.27 32.86
CA LEU A 402 39.89 15.10 32.87
C LEU A 402 40.35 14.69 34.27
N GLY A 403 41.43 13.90 34.34
CA GLY A 403 42.15 13.71 35.60
C GLY A 403 42.53 15.06 36.24
N ALA A 404 42.88 15.03 37.53
CA ALA A 404 43.37 16.23 38.20
C ALA A 404 44.90 16.33 38.09
N VAL A 405 45.43 17.51 37.75
CA VAL A 405 46.86 17.79 37.73
C VAL A 405 47.39 17.78 39.17
N GLN A 406 47.99 16.67 39.64
CA GLN A 406 48.45 16.54 41.04
C GLN A 406 49.79 17.23 41.32
N VAL A 407 50.61 17.40 40.29
CA VAL A 407 51.92 18.05 40.35
C VAL A 407 51.94 19.18 39.33
N ALA A 408 52.43 20.36 39.72
CA ALA A 408 52.45 21.53 38.84
C ALA A 408 53.12 21.21 37.49
N SER A 409 52.48 21.65 36.41
CA SER A 409 52.85 21.43 35.01
C SER A 409 52.86 19.96 34.56
N ASN A 410 52.37 19.03 35.38
CA ASN A 410 52.17 17.64 34.96
C ASN A 410 50.89 17.51 34.11
N TYR A 411 50.80 16.42 33.35
CA TYR A 411 49.66 16.14 32.50
C TYR A 411 48.59 15.34 33.22
N ALA A 412 47.34 15.76 33.03
CA ALA A 412 46.17 14.98 33.31
C ALA A 412 45.50 14.57 32.00
N ILE A 413 45.05 13.32 31.93
CA ILE A 413 44.47 12.74 30.72
C ILE A 413 43.01 12.37 30.97
N GLY A 414 42.21 12.32 29.91
CA GLY A 414 40.87 11.75 29.97
C GLY A 414 40.29 11.53 28.57
N SER A 415 39.13 10.90 28.55
CA SER A 415 38.36 10.68 27.35
C SER A 415 36.87 10.66 27.67
N GLN A 416 36.06 11.17 26.74
CA GLN A 416 34.61 11.10 26.87
C GLN A 416 33.93 11.31 25.53
N ASP A 417 32.77 10.70 25.38
CA ASP A 417 31.83 11.10 24.36
C ASP A 417 31.02 12.33 24.81
N VAL A 418 31.00 13.39 24.00
CA VAL A 418 30.32 14.64 24.33
C VAL A 418 29.43 15.08 23.17
N TRP A 419 28.18 15.43 23.47
CA TRP A 419 27.27 16.00 22.47
C TRP A 419 27.71 17.40 22.06
N THR A 420 27.69 17.66 20.76
CA THR A 420 28.01 18.98 20.20
C THR A 420 26.75 19.82 20.03
N ASN A 421 26.94 21.14 19.91
CA ASN A 421 25.92 21.97 19.27
C ASN A 421 25.94 21.77 17.74
N THR A 422 25.01 22.43 17.03
CA THR A 422 24.91 22.36 15.56
C THR A 422 26.02 23.12 14.84
N SER A 423 26.83 23.90 15.56
CA SER A 423 28.00 24.62 15.06
C SER A 423 29.30 23.87 15.36
N LYS A 424 29.25 22.53 15.47
CA LYS A 424 30.39 21.64 15.71
C LYS A 424 31.25 22.02 16.92
N GLN A 425 30.64 22.49 18.01
CA GLN A 425 31.35 22.91 19.22
C GLN A 425 30.95 22.11 20.46
N VAL A 426 31.89 22.01 21.38
CA VAL A 426 31.70 21.64 22.79
C VAL A 426 32.07 22.81 23.70
N ARG A 427 31.71 22.76 24.98
CA ARG A 427 32.22 23.71 25.97
C ARG A 427 33.42 23.14 26.70
N GLN A 428 34.37 24.00 27.05
CA GLN A 428 35.51 23.68 27.90
C GLN A 428 35.66 24.69 29.03
N VAL A 429 36.08 24.23 30.20
CA VAL A 429 36.39 25.05 31.38
C VAL A 429 37.37 24.29 32.29
N ALA A 430 38.24 25.00 33.00
CA ALA A 430 39.17 24.42 33.98
C ALA A 430 39.04 25.11 35.34
N GLY A 431 39.40 24.43 36.43
CA GLY A 431 39.41 25.01 37.78
C GLY A 431 40.48 26.09 37.96
N ALA A 432 41.52 26.07 37.11
CA ALA A 432 42.56 27.08 36.99
C ALA A 432 43.10 27.15 35.56
N ALA A 433 43.77 28.24 35.20
CA ALA A 433 44.35 28.43 33.87
C ALA A 433 45.41 27.37 33.52
N GLY A 434 45.48 27.02 32.24
CA GLY A 434 46.40 26.00 31.74
C GLY A 434 46.36 25.86 30.23
N ASN A 435 46.89 24.74 29.74
CA ASN A 435 46.86 24.37 28.33
C ASN A 435 46.18 23.02 28.15
N ILE A 436 45.42 22.89 27.05
CA ILE A 436 44.67 21.70 26.70
C ILE A 436 45.06 21.19 25.30
N TRP A 437 45.03 19.88 25.15
CA TRP A 437 45.06 19.20 23.87
C TRP A 437 43.79 18.39 23.73
N VAL A 438 43.15 18.49 22.55
CA VAL A 438 41.90 17.78 22.28
C VAL A 438 42.03 17.10 20.93
N TRP A 439 41.82 15.78 20.96
CA TRP A 439 41.73 14.94 19.78
C TRP A 439 40.30 14.45 19.61
N THR A 440 39.77 14.61 18.41
CA THR A 440 38.51 13.98 18.01
C THR A 440 38.84 12.69 17.26
N ASP A 441 38.48 11.55 17.85
CA ASP A 441 38.65 10.24 17.23
C ASP A 441 37.54 9.91 16.26
N GLY A 442 36.39 10.58 16.36
CA GLY A 442 35.23 10.37 15.50
C GLY A 442 33.95 10.87 16.15
N PHE A 443 32.82 10.34 15.72
CA PHE A 443 31.50 10.77 16.20
C PHE A 443 30.41 9.73 15.95
N LEU A 444 29.30 9.87 16.65
CA LEU A 444 28.04 9.18 16.35
C LEU A 444 27.08 10.15 15.65
N PHE A 445 26.64 9.81 14.44
CA PHE A 445 25.66 10.59 13.66
C PHE A 445 24.45 9.71 13.32
N PRO A 446 23.38 9.71 14.13
CA PRO A 446 22.27 8.78 13.94
C PRO A 446 21.45 9.12 12.70
N CYS A 447 21.60 8.36 11.62
CA CYS A 447 20.77 8.47 10.42
C CYS A 447 19.64 7.42 10.37
N GLY A 448 19.60 6.53 11.37
CA GLY A 448 18.52 5.54 11.55
C GLY A 448 18.88 4.17 11.02
N ARG A 449 20.18 3.84 10.94
CA ARG A 449 20.64 2.49 10.62
C ARG A 449 20.48 1.60 11.85
N SER A 450 19.50 0.72 11.80
CA SER A 450 19.36 -0.38 12.76
C SER A 450 20.52 -1.37 12.61
N ALA A 451 21.03 -1.83 13.74
CA ALA A 451 22.25 -2.63 13.88
C ALA A 451 22.27 -3.91 13.06
#